data_AF-A0A964I4H6-F1
#
_entry.id   AF-A0A964I4H6-F1
#
_cell.length_a   1.000
_cell.length_b   1.000
_cell.length_c   1.000
_cell.angle_alpha   90.00
_cell.angle_beta   90.00
_cell.angle_gamma   90.00
#
_symmetry.space_group_name_H-M   'P 1'
#
loop_
_entity.id
_entity.type
_entity.pdbx_description
1 polymer ?
#
loop_
_entity_poly.entity_id
_entity_poly.type
_entity_poly.pdbx_seq_one_letter_code
_entity_poly.pdbx_strand_id
1 'polypeptide(L)'
;MRLTGVDAVAPVALLSRQTFGAMLRPPRPRLYVPFSPAEGEAQSRDELLAYQAGVAGDPWDGRPSREAHFLRLLEERYPALERRDLTPILDTLRSTKSEREIALIRKASVLAGLGILEAMKSTRAGIYEYQAAAAARFTFLANGARFEGYNPIAGGGANAWMGHYSRNLDPLKAGDLILMDYAPDLRYYTSDVTRMWPVSGTYSASQRTLVTFILEYRTAFFRHIKAGVTPEEVLVLARRDMEPVLSKTRFANEGHRKAAEEMLSFRGHLQHPVGMTVHDPGAIWGQPFRAGHVFTVDPMMWIPDEKLYVRMEDTILVTKDGIENFTAFLASTPEEIEAVMKQDGVLSRVPRLP
;
A
#
# COMPACT_ATOMS: atom_id res chain seq x y z
N MET A 1 10.59 7.55 29.91
CA MET A 1 10.67 7.87 28.47
C MET A 1 10.64 9.39 28.34
N ARG A 2 11.73 10.02 27.87
CA ARG A 2 11.72 11.47 27.59
C ARG A 2 11.16 11.65 26.19
N LEU A 3 9.96 12.21 26.08
CA LEU A 3 9.40 12.56 24.78
C LEU A 3 10.21 13.71 24.18
N THR A 4 10.76 13.51 22.99
CA THR A 4 11.49 14.55 22.25
C THR A 4 10.51 15.56 21.69
N GLY A 5 10.79 16.86 21.87
CA GLY A 5 9.94 17.94 21.37
C GLY A 5 8.64 18.16 22.14
N VAL A 6 8.51 17.57 23.34
CA VAL A 6 7.37 17.77 24.24
C VAL A 6 7.87 18.44 25.51
N ASP A 7 7.46 19.68 25.74
CA ASP A 7 7.87 20.46 26.91
C ASP A 7 7.21 19.94 28.21
N ALA A 8 5.97 19.45 28.12
CA ALA A 8 5.23 18.91 29.25
C ALA A 8 4.21 17.85 28.81
N VAL A 9 4.00 16.85 29.66
CA VAL A 9 2.90 15.88 29.55
C VAL A 9 1.97 16.08 30.73
N ALA A 10 0.68 16.18 30.46
CA ALA A 10 -0.36 16.45 31.43
C ALA A 10 -1.40 15.30 31.43
N PRO A 11 -1.92 14.89 32.60
CA PRO A 11 -3.04 13.96 32.64
C PRO A 11 -4.30 14.62 32.05
N VAL A 12 -5.16 13.80 31.41
CA VAL A 12 -6.42 14.27 30.78
C VAL A 12 -7.33 15.04 31.75
N ALA A 13 -7.23 14.76 33.05
CA ALA A 13 -7.94 15.49 34.10
C ALA A 13 -7.62 17.00 34.13
N LEU A 14 -6.45 17.43 33.63
CA LEU A 14 -6.11 18.85 33.49
C LEU A 14 -6.92 19.57 32.40
N LEU A 15 -7.61 18.84 31.52
CA LEU A 15 -8.60 19.41 30.58
C LEU A 15 -9.96 19.72 31.25
N SER A 16 -10.08 19.58 32.57
CA SER A 16 -11.30 19.97 33.31
C SER A 16 -11.52 21.49 33.26
N ARG A 17 -12.79 21.93 33.37
CA ARG A 17 -13.15 23.36 33.27
C ARG A 17 -12.39 24.25 34.26
N GLN A 18 -12.14 23.78 35.47
CA GLN A 18 -11.42 24.55 36.49
C GLN A 18 -9.94 24.70 36.17
N THR A 19 -9.26 23.60 35.83
CA THR A 19 -7.81 23.60 35.64
C THR A 19 -7.41 24.15 34.28
N PHE A 20 -8.10 23.74 33.22
CA PHE A 20 -7.82 24.21 31.88
C PHE A 20 -8.25 25.66 31.69
N GLY A 21 -9.42 26.06 32.22
CA GLY A 21 -9.90 27.44 32.15
C GLY A 21 -8.93 28.44 32.79
N ALA A 22 -8.23 28.04 33.86
CA ALA A 22 -7.18 28.87 34.47
C ALA A 22 -5.94 29.05 33.59
N MET A 23 -5.62 28.06 32.74
CA MET A 23 -4.53 28.10 31.75
C MET A 23 -4.88 28.94 30.52
N LEU A 24 -6.15 29.29 30.32
CA LEU A 24 -6.64 30.13 29.22
C LEU A 24 -6.62 31.64 29.55
N ARG A 25 -5.86 32.06 30.56
CA ARG A 25 -5.64 33.49 30.85
C ARG A 25 -4.76 34.13 29.76
N PRO A 26 -4.97 35.41 29.42
CA PRO A 26 -4.15 36.10 28.43
C PRO A 26 -2.64 36.04 28.75
N PRO A 27 -1.77 35.83 27.75
CA PRO A 27 -2.08 35.54 26.35
C PRO A 27 -2.66 34.12 26.19
N ARG A 28 -3.82 34.01 25.54
CA ARG A 28 -4.52 32.73 25.40
C ARG A 28 -3.72 31.80 24.48
N PRO A 29 -3.48 30.54 24.88
CA PRO A 29 -2.79 29.59 24.00
C PRO A 29 -3.69 29.21 22.82
N ARG A 30 -3.05 28.83 21.71
CA ARG A 30 -3.74 28.16 20.59
C ARG A 30 -3.76 26.66 20.86
N LEU A 31 -4.92 26.04 20.69
CA LEU A 31 -5.06 24.60 20.83
C LEU A 31 -5.05 23.95 19.45
N TYR A 32 -4.05 23.11 19.20
CA TYR A 32 -3.98 22.27 18.02
C TYR A 32 -4.52 20.88 18.35
N VAL A 33 -5.54 20.43 17.62
CA VAL A 33 -6.14 19.09 17.78
C VAL A 33 -6.36 18.48 16.40
N PRO A 34 -6.29 17.15 16.26
CA PRO A 34 -6.57 16.50 14.98
C PRO A 34 -8.05 16.68 14.64
N PHE A 35 -8.35 17.14 13.42
CA PHE A 35 -9.71 17.19 12.89
C PHE A 35 -10.05 15.92 12.08
N SER A 36 -9.05 15.13 11.73
CA SER A 36 -9.17 13.85 11.05
C SER A 36 -8.97 12.68 12.01
N PRO A 37 -9.54 11.49 11.70
CA PRO A 37 -9.34 10.30 12.51
C PRO A 37 -7.86 9.92 12.58
N ALA A 38 -7.45 9.44 13.74
CA ALA A 38 -6.14 8.82 13.91
C ALA A 38 -6.15 7.44 13.27
N GLU A 39 -5.08 7.10 12.56
CA GLU A 39 -4.91 5.79 11.96
C GLU A 39 -4.52 4.74 13.01
N GLY A 40 -5.24 3.62 13.04
CA GLY A 40 -4.95 2.47 13.89
C GLY A 40 -4.16 1.38 13.18
N GLU A 41 -4.15 0.19 13.78
CA GLU A 41 -3.55 -1.00 13.17
C GLU A 41 -4.30 -1.37 11.89
N ALA A 42 -3.56 -1.57 10.79
CA ALA A 42 -4.11 -1.93 9.48
C ALA A 42 -5.20 -0.98 8.96
N GLN A 43 -5.05 0.32 9.20
CA GLN A 43 -5.98 1.35 8.76
C GLN A 43 -5.27 2.47 8.02
N SER A 44 -5.92 2.96 6.96
CA SER A 44 -5.53 4.21 6.29
C SER A 44 -6.58 5.30 6.49
N ARG A 45 -6.15 6.56 6.49
CA ARG A 45 -7.05 7.67 6.83
C ARG A 45 -8.17 7.88 5.81
N ASP A 46 -7.89 7.67 4.53
CA ASP A 46 -8.86 7.74 3.45
C ASP A 46 -10.02 6.73 3.66
N GLU A 47 -9.72 5.50 4.06
CA GLU A 47 -10.74 4.50 4.42
C GLU A 47 -11.57 4.92 5.63
N LEU A 48 -10.90 5.45 6.67
CA LEU A 48 -11.57 5.95 7.87
C LEU A 48 -12.50 7.13 7.55
N LEU A 49 -12.07 8.05 6.69
CA LEU A 49 -12.87 9.18 6.23
C LEU A 49 -14.05 8.71 5.37
N ALA A 50 -13.84 7.74 4.48
CA ALA A 50 -14.92 7.16 3.69
C ALA A 50 -15.97 6.48 4.59
N TYR A 51 -15.53 5.73 5.60
CA TYR A 51 -16.42 5.14 6.61
C TYR A 51 -17.19 6.22 7.39
N GLN A 52 -16.51 7.26 7.86
CA GLN A 52 -17.15 8.37 8.58
C GLN A 52 -18.18 9.10 7.70
N ALA A 53 -17.87 9.32 6.42
CA ALA A 53 -18.80 9.92 5.46
C ALA A 53 -20.03 9.03 5.21
N GLY A 54 -19.83 7.71 5.09
CA GLY A 54 -20.92 6.75 4.96
C GLY A 54 -21.86 6.75 6.16
N VAL A 55 -21.29 6.74 7.38
CA VAL A 55 -22.06 6.85 8.64
C VAL A 55 -22.81 8.18 8.73
N ALA A 56 -22.17 9.30 8.40
CA ALA A 56 -22.79 10.61 8.45
C ALA A 56 -23.89 10.79 7.38
N GLY A 57 -23.76 10.11 6.24
CA GLY A 57 -24.73 10.10 5.15
C GLY A 57 -25.87 9.10 5.31
N ASP A 58 -25.78 8.17 6.26
CA ASP A 58 -26.84 7.19 6.52
C ASP A 58 -28.03 7.87 7.22
N PRO A 59 -29.23 7.89 6.61
CA PRO A 59 -30.41 8.52 7.20
C PRO A 59 -30.91 7.85 8.49
N TRP A 60 -30.44 6.65 8.81
CA TRP A 60 -30.80 5.89 10.01
C TRP A 60 -29.70 5.85 11.08
N ASP A 61 -28.50 6.39 10.80
CA ASP A 61 -27.42 6.57 11.78
C ASP A 61 -27.09 8.06 11.94
N GLY A 62 -26.43 8.68 10.96
CA GLY A 62 -26.16 10.12 10.93
C GLY A 62 -25.25 10.63 12.06
N ARG A 63 -24.62 9.74 12.85
CA ARG A 63 -23.80 10.14 13.99
C ARG A 63 -22.57 10.93 13.54
N PRO A 64 -22.16 11.96 14.31
CA PRO A 64 -20.93 12.69 14.03
C PRO A 64 -19.70 11.79 14.21
N SER A 65 -18.61 12.14 13.54
CA SER A 65 -17.31 11.53 13.85
C SER A 65 -16.88 11.82 15.30
N ARG A 66 -15.97 10.99 15.83
CA ARG A 66 -15.37 11.20 17.15
C ARG A 66 -14.72 12.58 17.24
N GLU A 67 -14.03 12.99 16.18
CA GLU A 67 -13.33 14.27 16.07
C GLU A 67 -14.33 15.43 16.08
N ALA A 68 -15.41 15.35 15.29
CA ALA A 68 -16.47 16.35 15.29
C ALA A 68 -17.17 16.46 16.66
N HIS A 69 -17.40 15.32 17.33
CA HIS A 69 -17.94 15.31 18.69
C HIS A 69 -16.98 15.98 19.69
N PHE A 70 -15.69 15.67 19.62
CA PHE A 70 -14.68 16.28 20.49
C PHE A 70 -14.55 17.79 20.27
N LEU A 71 -14.54 18.24 19.01
CA LEU A 71 -14.50 19.67 18.66
C LEU A 71 -15.71 20.43 19.21
N ARG A 72 -16.90 19.81 19.16
CA ARG A 72 -18.12 20.36 19.76
C ARG A 72 -17.99 20.51 21.28
N LEU A 73 -17.49 19.49 21.96
CA LEU A 73 -17.27 19.56 23.42
C LEU A 73 -16.27 20.66 23.79
N LEU A 74 -15.23 20.87 22.99
CA LEU A 74 -14.29 21.98 23.18
C LEU A 74 -14.96 23.34 22.98
N GLU A 75 -15.85 23.46 21.99
CA GLU A 75 -16.62 24.69 21.74
C GLU A 75 -17.53 25.05 22.90
N GLU A 76 -18.31 24.09 23.37
CA GLU A 76 -19.27 24.26 24.47
C GLU A 76 -18.57 24.56 25.80
N ARG A 77 -17.38 23.99 26.02
CA ARG A 77 -16.64 24.15 27.28
C ARG A 77 -15.74 25.37 27.29
N TYR A 78 -15.14 25.71 26.14
CA TYR A 78 -14.11 26.73 26.00
C TYR A 78 -14.32 27.56 24.70
N PRO A 79 -15.43 28.29 24.55
CA PRO A 79 -15.77 28.98 23.30
C PRO A 79 -14.76 30.06 22.90
N ALA A 80 -14.04 30.61 23.89
CA ALA A 80 -13.02 31.63 23.73
C ALA A 80 -11.65 31.09 23.26
N LEU A 81 -11.50 29.77 23.14
CA LEU A 81 -10.26 29.10 22.76
C LEU A 81 -10.15 28.99 21.23
N GLU A 82 -9.08 29.54 20.67
CA GLU A 82 -8.73 29.33 19.27
C GLU A 82 -8.31 27.86 19.07
N ARG A 83 -9.03 27.16 18.20
CA ARG A 83 -8.79 25.77 17.82
C ARG A 83 -8.24 25.75 16.39
N ARG A 84 -7.18 24.98 16.17
CA ARG A 84 -6.56 24.80 14.85
C ARG A 84 -6.42 23.32 14.54
N ASP A 85 -6.55 23.00 13.26
CA ASP A 85 -6.34 21.64 12.79
C ASP A 85 -4.86 21.29 12.85
N LEU A 86 -4.54 20.24 13.60
CA LEU A 86 -3.19 19.69 13.70
C LEU A 86 -2.85 18.80 12.49
N THR A 87 -3.85 18.26 11.79
CA THR A 87 -3.69 17.24 10.75
C THR A 87 -2.75 17.68 9.64
N PRO A 88 -2.90 18.87 9.01
CA PRO A 88 -2.03 19.27 7.90
C PRO A 88 -0.57 19.44 8.30
N ILE A 89 -0.32 19.79 9.57
CA ILE A 89 1.03 19.93 10.12
C ILE A 89 1.67 18.54 10.23
N LEU A 90 0.97 17.57 10.81
CA LEU A 90 1.46 16.19 10.94
C LEU A 90 1.67 15.54 9.57
N ASP A 91 0.76 15.77 8.63
CA ASP A 91 0.86 15.23 7.27
C ASP A 91 2.07 15.79 6.53
N THR A 92 2.32 17.09 6.67
CA THR A 92 3.51 17.72 6.08
C THR A 92 4.79 17.10 6.66
N LEU A 93 4.84 16.89 7.98
CA LEU A 93 5.98 16.25 8.65
C LEU A 93 6.17 14.78 8.23
N ARG A 94 5.08 14.04 8.00
CA ARG A 94 5.11 12.65 7.52
C ARG A 94 5.48 12.55 6.05
N SER A 95 5.14 13.53 5.22
CA SER A 95 5.23 13.41 3.75
C SER A 95 6.65 13.12 3.20
N THR A 96 7.70 13.64 3.85
CA THR A 96 9.10 13.40 3.46
C THR A 96 9.80 12.64 4.58
N LYS A 97 10.27 11.44 4.28
CA LYS A 97 10.80 10.52 5.29
C LYS A 97 12.21 10.93 5.70
N SER A 98 12.49 10.86 6.99
CA SER A 98 13.87 10.93 7.50
C SER A 98 14.61 9.62 7.24
N GLU A 99 15.95 9.65 7.30
CA GLU A 99 16.80 8.46 7.11
C GLU A 99 16.42 7.28 8.03
N ARG A 100 15.96 7.57 9.24
CA ARG A 100 15.54 6.54 10.20
C ARG A 100 14.23 5.87 9.79
N GLU A 101 13.31 6.64 9.24
CA GLU A 101 12.02 6.14 8.74
C GLU A 101 12.21 5.35 7.46
N ILE A 102 13.04 5.86 6.54
CA ILE A 102 13.47 5.15 5.33
C ILE A 102 14.07 3.79 5.69
N ALA A 103 14.92 3.72 6.73
CA ALA A 103 15.49 2.47 7.18
C ALA A 103 14.47 1.48 7.75
N LEU A 104 13.37 1.95 8.35
CA LEU A 104 12.27 1.10 8.82
C LEU A 104 11.39 0.64 7.66
N ILE A 105 10.99 1.53 6.76
CA ILE A 105 10.17 1.19 5.58
C ILE A 105 10.92 0.19 4.70
N ARG A 106 12.20 0.42 4.41
CA ARG A 106 13.04 -0.53 3.67
C ARG A 106 13.04 -1.93 4.29
N LYS A 107 13.11 -2.03 5.63
CA LYS A 107 13.04 -3.33 6.32
C LYS A 107 11.65 -3.95 6.22
N ALA A 108 10.58 -3.16 6.31
CA ALA A 108 9.23 -3.62 6.11
C ALA A 108 9.02 -4.14 4.68
N SER A 109 9.56 -3.45 3.66
CA SER A 109 9.53 -3.86 2.24
C SER A 109 10.31 -5.14 1.99
N VAL A 110 11.50 -5.29 2.58
CA VAL A 110 12.26 -6.54 2.50
C VAL A 110 11.47 -7.68 3.13
N LEU A 111 10.85 -7.44 4.29
CA LEU A 111 10.05 -8.47 4.95
C LEU A 111 8.77 -8.82 4.16
N ALA A 112 8.11 -7.85 3.54
CA ALA A 112 6.99 -8.05 2.61
C ALA A 112 7.41 -8.99 1.46
N GLY A 113 8.52 -8.66 0.79
CA GLY A 113 9.05 -9.49 -0.29
C GLY A 113 9.42 -10.90 0.15
N LEU A 114 10.03 -11.07 1.33
CA LEU A 114 10.31 -12.40 1.89
C LEU A 114 9.02 -13.21 2.15
N GLY A 115 7.97 -12.57 2.65
CA GLY A 115 6.66 -13.22 2.83
C GLY A 115 6.02 -13.64 1.51
N ILE A 116 6.08 -12.77 0.49
CA ILE A 116 5.59 -13.08 -0.86
C ILE A 116 6.38 -14.24 -1.48
N LEU A 117 7.71 -14.27 -1.35
CA LEU A 117 8.53 -15.41 -1.79
C LEU A 117 8.10 -16.70 -1.08
N GLU A 118 7.80 -16.63 0.21
CA GLU A 118 7.34 -17.80 0.96
C GLU A 118 5.95 -18.28 0.52
N ALA A 119 5.04 -17.35 0.19
CA ALA A 119 3.75 -17.65 -0.40
C ALA A 119 3.90 -18.31 -1.79
N MET A 120 4.82 -17.84 -2.63
CA MET A 120 5.13 -18.45 -3.92
C MET A 120 5.57 -19.91 -3.77
N LYS A 121 6.54 -20.19 -2.89
CA LYS A 121 7.01 -21.56 -2.60
C LYS A 121 5.92 -22.47 -2.03
N SER A 122 4.98 -21.88 -1.31
CA SER A 122 3.88 -22.59 -0.66
C SER A 122 2.68 -22.82 -1.59
N THR A 123 2.61 -22.12 -2.72
CA THR A 123 1.49 -22.17 -3.66
C THR A 123 1.51 -23.46 -4.49
N ARG A 124 0.35 -24.11 -4.57
CA ARG A 124 0.08 -25.27 -5.42
C ARG A 124 -1.43 -25.40 -5.62
N ALA A 125 -1.85 -26.02 -6.72
CA ALA A 125 -3.26 -26.28 -6.94
C ALA A 125 -3.89 -27.06 -5.78
N GLY A 126 -5.10 -26.67 -5.36
CA GLY A 126 -5.88 -27.30 -4.31
C GLY A 126 -5.67 -26.72 -2.90
N ILE A 127 -4.69 -25.84 -2.67
CA ILE A 127 -4.69 -25.03 -1.44
C ILE A 127 -5.67 -23.87 -1.57
N TYR A 128 -6.05 -23.28 -0.46
CA TYR A 128 -6.87 -22.08 -0.42
C TYR A 128 -6.02 -20.80 -0.43
N GLU A 129 -6.61 -19.72 -0.95
CA GLU A 129 -6.04 -18.37 -0.96
C GLU A 129 -5.50 -17.93 0.43
N TYR A 130 -6.30 -18.11 1.50
CA TYR A 130 -5.86 -17.81 2.87
C TYR A 130 -4.64 -18.62 3.32
N GLN A 131 -4.40 -19.81 2.76
CA GLN A 131 -3.22 -20.62 3.12
C GLN A 131 -1.96 -20.01 2.53
N ALA A 132 -2.03 -19.47 1.30
CA ALA A 132 -0.94 -18.71 0.72
C ALA A 132 -0.65 -17.44 1.54
N ALA A 133 -1.70 -16.69 1.91
CA ALA A 133 -1.55 -15.52 2.78
C ALA A 133 -0.97 -15.88 4.16
N ALA A 134 -1.35 -17.02 4.73
CA ALA A 134 -0.81 -17.51 6.00
C ALA A 134 0.69 -17.83 5.92
N ALA A 135 1.19 -18.32 4.78
CA ALA A 135 2.63 -18.54 4.58
C ALA A 135 3.43 -17.22 4.59
N ALA A 136 2.90 -16.17 3.95
CA ALA A 136 3.49 -14.83 4.02
C ALA A 136 3.46 -14.29 5.46
N ARG A 137 2.29 -14.36 6.11
CA ARG A 137 2.11 -13.90 7.49
C ARG A 137 3.01 -14.61 8.49
N PHE A 138 3.22 -15.92 8.33
CA PHE A 138 4.17 -16.68 9.14
C PHE A 138 5.58 -16.07 9.04
N THR A 139 6.02 -15.73 7.84
CA THR A 139 7.32 -15.07 7.61
C THR A 139 7.38 -13.72 8.30
N PHE A 140 6.31 -12.93 8.23
CA PHE A 140 6.22 -11.63 8.91
C PHE A 140 6.42 -11.78 10.42
N LEU A 141 5.61 -12.63 11.05
CA LEU A 141 5.63 -12.84 12.50
C LEU A 141 6.95 -13.43 12.98
N ALA A 142 7.52 -14.39 12.24
CA ALA A 142 8.80 -15.01 12.56
C ALA A 142 9.98 -14.02 12.53
N ASN A 143 9.86 -12.90 11.81
CA ASN A 143 10.89 -11.88 11.67
C ASN A 143 10.57 -10.58 12.44
N GLY A 144 9.66 -10.64 13.41
CA GLY A 144 9.41 -9.56 14.37
C GLY A 144 8.49 -8.46 13.87
N ALA A 145 7.70 -8.71 12.81
CA ALA A 145 6.52 -7.90 12.55
C ALA A 145 5.52 -8.08 13.70
N ARG A 146 4.75 -7.04 14.00
CA ARG A 146 3.67 -7.16 14.99
C ARG A 146 2.55 -8.02 14.41
N PHE A 147 2.09 -7.66 13.21
CA PHE A 147 1.10 -8.34 12.38
C PHE A 147 1.28 -7.84 10.93
N GLU A 148 0.24 -7.95 10.12
CA GLU A 148 0.10 -7.34 8.81
C GLU A 148 -0.18 -5.83 8.87
N GLY A 149 0.26 -5.10 7.84
CA GLY A 149 0.02 -3.67 7.68
C GLY A 149 -1.33 -3.33 7.05
N TYR A 150 -1.98 -4.30 6.41
CA TYR A 150 -3.33 -4.23 5.80
C TYR A 150 -3.83 -5.65 5.53
N ASN A 151 -5.13 -5.81 5.23
CA ASN A 151 -5.69 -7.13 4.91
C ASN A 151 -5.05 -7.70 3.63
N PRO A 152 -4.65 -8.98 3.61
CA PRO A 152 -4.05 -9.56 2.41
C PRO A 152 -5.05 -9.57 1.26
N ILE A 153 -4.58 -9.24 0.07
CA ILE A 153 -5.22 -9.66 -1.17
C ILE A 153 -4.48 -10.91 -1.61
N ALA A 154 -5.16 -12.04 -1.72
CA ALA A 154 -4.58 -13.30 -2.20
C ALA A 154 -5.51 -13.93 -3.24
N GLY A 155 -5.94 -13.14 -4.24
CA GLY A 155 -6.97 -13.55 -5.20
C GLY A 155 -6.45 -14.47 -6.29
N GLY A 156 -7.00 -15.69 -6.38
CA GLY A 156 -6.77 -16.64 -7.46
C GLY A 156 -7.78 -16.49 -8.61
N GLY A 157 -7.31 -16.57 -9.86
CA GLY A 157 -8.15 -16.56 -11.06
C GLY A 157 -9.02 -15.30 -11.12
N ALA A 158 -10.34 -15.48 -11.27
CA ALA A 158 -11.30 -14.38 -11.36
C ALA A 158 -11.39 -13.52 -10.09
N ASN A 159 -10.93 -14.00 -8.93
CA ASN A 159 -10.89 -13.19 -7.71
C ASN A 159 -9.86 -12.07 -7.80
N ALA A 160 -8.79 -12.27 -8.58
CA ALA A 160 -7.80 -11.23 -8.84
C ALA A 160 -8.44 -10.00 -9.48
N TRP A 161 -9.55 -10.13 -10.23
CA TRP A 161 -10.25 -8.99 -10.87
C TRP A 161 -10.59 -7.84 -9.91
N MET A 162 -10.89 -8.17 -8.65
CA MET A 162 -11.28 -7.20 -7.64
C MET A 162 -10.02 -6.62 -6.98
N GLY A 163 -9.72 -5.35 -7.27
CA GLY A 163 -8.50 -4.68 -6.82
C GLY A 163 -8.26 -4.69 -5.30
N HIS A 164 -9.31 -4.79 -4.47
CA HIS A 164 -9.22 -4.93 -3.01
C HIS A 164 -9.91 -6.20 -2.49
N TYR A 165 -9.74 -7.33 -3.20
CA TYR A 165 -10.28 -8.62 -2.77
C TYR A 165 -9.66 -9.07 -1.44
N SER A 166 -10.47 -9.21 -0.39
CA SER A 166 -9.99 -9.62 0.95
C SER A 166 -10.71 -10.84 1.52
N ARG A 167 -11.59 -11.50 0.74
CA ARG A 167 -12.31 -12.69 1.21
C ARG A 167 -11.34 -13.87 1.39
N ASN A 168 -10.48 -14.13 0.42
CA ASN A 168 -9.41 -15.14 0.46
C ASN A 168 -9.89 -16.56 0.84
N LEU A 169 -11.09 -16.96 0.43
CA LEU A 169 -11.69 -18.25 0.83
C LEU A 169 -11.77 -19.29 -0.29
N ASP A 170 -11.32 -18.98 -1.50
CA ASP A 170 -11.48 -19.90 -2.62
C ASP A 170 -10.26 -20.83 -2.79
N PRO A 171 -10.46 -22.04 -3.33
CA PRO A 171 -9.35 -22.92 -3.67
C PRO A 171 -8.64 -22.43 -4.93
N LEU A 172 -7.31 -22.43 -4.90
CA LEU A 172 -6.44 -22.12 -6.02
C LEU A 172 -6.45 -23.27 -7.04
N LYS A 173 -6.68 -22.95 -8.32
CA LYS A 173 -6.82 -23.94 -9.39
C LYS A 173 -5.63 -23.91 -10.34
N ALA A 174 -5.21 -25.08 -10.83
CA ALA A 174 -4.18 -25.16 -11.84
C ALA A 174 -4.62 -24.40 -13.12
N GLY A 175 -3.70 -23.65 -13.71
CA GLY A 175 -3.97 -22.80 -14.87
C GLY A 175 -4.32 -21.35 -14.52
N ASP A 176 -4.73 -21.06 -13.27
CA ASP A 176 -4.96 -19.69 -12.82
C ASP A 176 -3.65 -18.99 -12.41
N LEU A 177 -3.68 -17.66 -12.41
CA LEU A 177 -2.73 -16.84 -11.68
C LEU A 177 -3.28 -16.53 -10.28
N ILE A 178 -2.42 -16.35 -9.29
CA ILE A 178 -2.75 -15.72 -8.01
C ILE A 178 -2.06 -14.36 -7.94
N LEU A 179 -2.82 -13.33 -7.57
CA LEU A 179 -2.32 -12.01 -7.21
C LEU A 179 -2.21 -11.96 -5.69
N MET A 180 -1.02 -11.64 -5.18
CA MET A 180 -0.82 -11.32 -3.78
C MET A 180 -0.33 -9.89 -3.61
N ASP A 181 -1.11 -9.11 -2.88
CA ASP A 181 -0.73 -7.80 -2.36
C ASP A 181 -0.76 -7.88 -0.83
N TYR A 182 0.42 -7.78 -0.21
CA TYR A 182 0.55 -7.94 1.24
C TYR A 182 1.88 -7.44 1.81
N ALA A 183 1.81 -6.74 2.96
CA ALA A 183 2.98 -6.28 3.69
C ALA A 183 2.79 -6.34 5.23
N PRO A 184 3.89 -6.35 6.01
CA PRO A 184 3.83 -6.38 7.47
C PRO A 184 3.75 -4.99 8.10
N ASP A 185 3.18 -4.90 9.31
CA ASP A 185 3.49 -3.81 10.25
C ASP A 185 4.80 -4.14 10.98
N LEU A 186 5.85 -3.42 10.64
CA LEU A 186 7.15 -3.50 11.29
C LEU A 186 7.46 -2.20 12.04
N ARG A 187 7.15 -2.21 13.34
CA ARG A 187 7.40 -1.08 14.26
C ARG A 187 6.66 0.19 13.85
N TYR A 188 5.38 0.06 13.50
CA TYR A 188 4.50 1.14 13.04
C TYR A 188 4.86 1.72 11.66
N TYR A 189 5.65 0.99 10.87
CA TYR A 189 5.89 1.29 9.46
C TYR A 189 5.55 0.06 8.64
N THR A 190 4.95 0.27 7.47
CA THR A 190 4.60 -0.78 6.51
C THR A 190 5.29 -0.54 5.18
N SER A 191 5.10 -1.48 4.26
CA SER A 191 5.36 -1.35 2.83
C SER A 191 4.04 -1.57 2.08
N ASP A 192 4.09 -1.55 0.75
CA ASP A 192 3.04 -2.09 -0.11
C ASP A 192 3.68 -2.78 -1.33
N VAL A 193 3.36 -4.05 -1.53
CA VAL A 193 4.07 -4.92 -2.48
C VAL A 193 3.12 -5.95 -3.06
N THR A 194 3.05 -5.96 -4.39
CA THR A 194 2.24 -6.90 -5.16
C THR A 194 3.09 -7.74 -6.09
N ARG A 195 2.85 -9.05 -6.12
CA ARG A 195 3.31 -9.96 -7.18
C ARG A 195 2.18 -10.88 -7.64
N MET A 196 2.34 -11.39 -8.85
CA MET A 196 1.38 -12.31 -9.45
C MET A 196 2.09 -13.51 -10.09
N TRP A 197 1.67 -14.73 -9.75
CA TRP A 197 2.36 -15.98 -10.16
C TRP A 197 1.38 -17.11 -10.51
N PRO A 198 1.80 -18.12 -11.29
CA PRO A 198 0.92 -19.18 -11.76
C PRO A 198 0.72 -20.22 -10.66
N VAL A 199 -0.53 -20.56 -10.35
CA VAL A 199 -0.86 -21.57 -9.34
C VAL A 199 -0.25 -22.94 -9.69
N SER A 200 -0.07 -23.22 -10.98
CA SER A 200 0.57 -24.43 -11.52
C SER A 200 2.10 -24.48 -11.37
N GLY A 201 2.75 -23.39 -10.96
CA GLY A 201 4.22 -23.31 -10.88
C GLY A 201 4.92 -22.93 -12.18
N THR A 202 4.20 -22.87 -13.30
CA THR A 202 4.70 -22.46 -14.63
C THR A 202 3.67 -21.59 -15.32
N TYR A 203 4.10 -20.49 -15.93
CA TYR A 203 3.23 -19.58 -16.68
C TYR A 203 2.83 -20.20 -18.02
N SER A 204 1.58 -20.02 -18.41
CA SER A 204 1.20 -20.22 -19.82
C SER A 204 1.88 -19.18 -20.71
N ALA A 205 1.93 -19.43 -22.03
CA ALA A 205 2.51 -18.47 -22.97
C ALA A 205 1.80 -17.10 -22.92
N SER A 206 0.47 -17.08 -22.77
CA SER A 206 -0.29 -15.82 -22.67
C SER A 206 -0.02 -15.09 -21.36
N GLN A 207 -0.05 -15.80 -20.22
CA GLN A 207 0.24 -15.22 -18.91
C GLN A 207 1.65 -14.62 -18.84
N ARG A 208 2.62 -15.35 -19.40
CA ARG A 208 4.00 -14.90 -19.51
C ARG A 208 4.11 -13.61 -20.32
N THR A 209 3.43 -13.51 -21.46
CA THR A 209 3.40 -12.27 -22.26
C THR A 209 2.83 -11.10 -21.46
N LEU A 210 1.71 -11.29 -20.76
CA LEU A 210 1.06 -10.22 -19.98
C LEU A 210 1.94 -9.75 -18.81
N VAL A 211 2.50 -10.68 -18.03
CA VAL A 211 3.37 -10.37 -16.89
C VAL A 211 4.69 -9.75 -17.34
N THR A 212 5.28 -10.20 -18.44
CA THR A 212 6.47 -9.55 -18.99
C THR A 212 6.14 -8.13 -19.48
N PHE A 213 4.98 -7.91 -20.08
CA PHE A 213 4.59 -6.58 -20.55
C PHE A 213 4.41 -5.58 -19.39
N ILE A 214 3.78 -5.99 -18.29
CA ILE A 214 3.61 -5.13 -17.11
C ILE A 214 4.96 -4.85 -16.43
N LEU A 215 5.86 -5.83 -16.41
CA LEU A 215 7.23 -5.72 -15.89
C LEU A 215 8.06 -4.68 -16.67
N GLU A 216 7.93 -4.65 -17.99
CA GLU A 216 8.56 -3.64 -18.84
C GLU A 216 8.02 -2.23 -18.52
N TYR A 217 6.71 -2.08 -18.30
CA TYR A 217 6.13 -0.78 -17.99
C TYR A 217 6.55 -0.25 -16.62
N ARG A 218 6.58 -1.13 -15.61
CA ARG A 218 7.18 -0.85 -14.31
C ARG A 218 8.61 -0.32 -14.45
N THR A 219 9.42 -1.01 -15.24
CA THR A 219 10.82 -0.64 -15.47
C THR A 219 10.94 0.69 -16.22
N ALA A 220 10.02 0.99 -17.14
CA ALA A 220 9.94 2.30 -17.79
C ALA A 220 9.67 3.43 -16.78
N PHE A 221 8.78 3.24 -15.81
CA PHE A 221 8.57 4.23 -14.74
C PHE A 221 9.85 4.53 -13.95
N PHE A 222 10.57 3.50 -13.53
CA PHE A 222 11.79 3.64 -12.72
C PHE A 222 12.87 4.50 -13.39
N ARG A 223 12.96 4.51 -14.72
CA ARG A 223 13.96 5.30 -15.46
C ARG A 223 13.74 6.81 -15.35
N HIS A 224 12.51 7.24 -15.11
CA HIS A 224 12.12 8.66 -15.19
C HIS A 224 11.84 9.29 -13.83
N ILE A 225 11.64 8.48 -12.78
CA ILE A 225 11.40 8.99 -11.42
C ILE A 225 12.72 9.47 -10.81
N LYS A 226 12.75 10.76 -10.44
CA LYS A 226 13.81 11.40 -9.64
C LYS A 226 13.27 12.70 -9.05
N ALA A 227 13.99 13.29 -8.10
CA ALA A 227 13.63 14.58 -7.54
C ALA A 227 13.53 15.67 -8.63
N GLY A 228 12.52 16.52 -8.52
CA GLY A 228 12.30 17.66 -9.43
C GLY A 228 11.48 17.36 -10.69
N VAL A 229 11.13 16.10 -10.95
CA VAL A 229 10.23 15.68 -12.05
C VAL A 229 8.81 15.49 -11.50
N THR A 230 7.77 15.75 -12.28
CA THR A 230 6.38 15.49 -11.86
C THR A 230 5.90 14.08 -12.26
N PRO A 231 4.92 13.49 -11.56
CA PRO A 231 4.30 12.23 -11.98
C PRO A 231 3.74 12.26 -13.40
N GLU A 232 3.19 13.39 -13.85
CA GLU A 232 2.64 13.55 -15.20
C GLU A 232 3.73 13.45 -16.27
N GLU A 233 4.90 14.05 -16.04
CA GLU A 233 6.06 13.92 -16.92
C GLU A 233 6.55 12.47 -16.99
N VAL A 234 6.64 11.80 -15.83
CA VAL A 234 7.00 10.37 -15.75
C VAL A 234 6.02 9.50 -16.53
N LEU A 235 4.71 9.72 -16.40
CA LEU A 235 3.69 8.98 -17.15
C LEU A 235 3.89 9.09 -18.66
N VAL A 236 4.13 10.31 -19.17
CA VAL A 236 4.33 10.56 -20.60
C VAL A 236 5.57 9.85 -21.11
N LEU A 237 6.69 9.98 -20.38
CA LEU A 237 7.97 9.36 -20.77
C LEU A 237 7.92 7.84 -20.71
N ALA A 238 7.34 7.27 -19.64
CA ALA A 238 7.19 5.82 -19.51
C ALA A 238 6.26 5.23 -20.58
N ARG A 239 5.18 5.93 -20.95
CA ARG A 239 4.32 5.53 -22.08
C ARG A 239 5.09 5.48 -23.39
N ARG A 240 5.88 6.53 -23.68
CA ARG A 240 6.70 6.59 -24.89
C ARG A 240 7.70 5.44 -24.97
N ASP A 241 8.33 5.11 -23.85
CA ASP A 241 9.27 3.97 -23.77
C ASP A 241 8.57 2.62 -24.07
N MET A 242 7.26 2.53 -23.84
CA MET A 242 6.46 1.33 -24.12
C MET A 242 5.97 1.21 -25.57
N GLU A 243 6.00 2.26 -26.39
CA GLU A 243 5.61 2.20 -27.81
C GLU A 243 6.35 1.08 -28.61
N PRO A 244 7.70 0.97 -28.55
CA PRO A 244 8.40 -0.12 -29.21
C PRO A 244 8.13 -1.49 -28.57
N VAL A 245 7.79 -1.54 -27.28
CA VAL A 245 7.43 -2.80 -26.59
C VAL A 245 6.07 -3.29 -27.07
N LEU A 246 5.07 -2.41 -27.09
CA LEU A 246 3.72 -2.69 -27.58
C LEU A 246 3.74 -3.19 -29.03
N SER A 247 4.48 -2.52 -29.92
CA SER A 247 4.55 -2.91 -31.34
C SER A 247 5.20 -4.27 -31.59
N LYS A 248 6.15 -4.69 -30.74
CA LYS A 248 6.87 -5.97 -30.87
C LYS A 248 6.21 -7.12 -30.12
N THR A 249 5.38 -6.82 -29.12
CA THR A 249 4.76 -7.83 -28.28
C THR A 249 3.72 -8.62 -29.07
N ARG A 250 3.85 -9.96 -29.05
CA ARG A 250 2.88 -10.87 -29.67
C ARG A 250 1.85 -11.29 -28.63
N PHE A 251 0.78 -10.53 -28.54
CA PHE A 251 -0.37 -10.87 -27.69
C PHE A 251 -1.10 -12.11 -28.21
N ALA A 252 -1.69 -12.89 -27.29
CA ALA A 252 -2.38 -14.12 -27.65
C ALA A 252 -3.68 -13.88 -28.43
N ASN A 253 -4.32 -12.73 -28.20
CA ASN A 253 -5.53 -12.30 -28.88
C ASN A 253 -5.65 -10.76 -28.86
N GLU A 254 -6.67 -10.23 -29.52
CA GLU A 254 -6.92 -8.78 -29.60
C GLU A 254 -7.33 -8.17 -28.26
N GLY A 255 -8.04 -8.92 -27.40
CA GLY A 255 -8.42 -8.45 -26.06
C GLY A 255 -7.22 -8.14 -25.18
N HIS A 256 -6.17 -8.97 -25.23
CA HIS A 256 -4.90 -8.73 -24.54
C HIS A 256 -4.16 -7.50 -25.07
N ARG A 257 -4.15 -7.32 -26.40
CA ARG A 257 -3.55 -6.13 -27.02
C ARG A 257 -4.28 -4.86 -26.58
N LYS A 258 -5.61 -4.87 -26.64
CA LYS A 258 -6.44 -3.75 -26.23
C LYS A 258 -6.24 -3.42 -24.74
N ALA A 259 -6.18 -4.43 -23.87
CA ALA A 259 -5.88 -4.25 -22.46
C ALA A 259 -4.52 -3.58 -22.21
N ALA A 260 -3.50 -3.95 -22.99
CA ALA A 260 -2.19 -3.30 -22.94
C ALA A 260 -2.24 -1.82 -23.40
N GLU A 261 -2.98 -1.52 -24.47
CA GLU A 261 -3.20 -0.15 -24.96
C GLU A 261 -3.97 0.72 -23.95
N GLU A 262 -5.00 0.16 -23.32
CA GLU A 262 -5.78 0.80 -22.25
C GLU A 262 -4.93 1.03 -21.00
N MET A 263 -4.12 0.05 -20.59
CA MET A 263 -3.17 0.19 -19.49
C MET A 263 -2.25 1.40 -19.71
N LEU A 264 -1.66 1.55 -20.91
CA LEU A 264 -0.77 2.68 -21.19
C LEU A 264 -1.49 4.04 -21.12
N SER A 265 -2.81 4.06 -21.31
CA SER A 265 -3.63 5.28 -21.21
C SER A 265 -4.08 5.57 -19.77
N PHE A 266 -4.12 4.55 -18.90
CA PHE A 266 -4.44 4.69 -17.49
C PHE A 266 -3.35 5.51 -16.77
N ARG A 267 -3.78 6.44 -15.91
CA ARG A 267 -2.87 7.36 -15.20
C ARG A 267 -2.53 6.90 -13.79
N GLY A 268 -3.26 5.95 -13.24
CA GLY A 268 -3.15 5.54 -11.84
C GLY A 268 -2.00 4.58 -11.56
N HIS A 269 -0.89 4.56 -12.30
CA HIS A 269 0.21 3.60 -12.03
C HIS A 269 1.20 4.10 -10.97
N LEU A 270 1.19 5.40 -10.68
CA LEU A 270 1.95 6.00 -9.59
C LEU A 270 0.94 6.30 -8.48
N GLN A 271 0.95 5.47 -7.44
CA GLN A 271 -0.17 5.36 -6.52
C GLN A 271 0.02 6.29 -5.31
N HIS A 272 0.23 5.76 -4.11
CA HIS A 272 0.17 6.54 -2.87
C HIS A 272 1.50 6.49 -2.11
N PRO A 273 1.77 7.50 -1.26
CA PRO A 273 2.85 7.41 -0.30
C PRO A 273 2.67 6.22 0.63
N VAL A 274 3.79 5.68 1.12
CA VAL A 274 3.83 4.60 2.11
C VAL A 274 4.70 5.03 3.28
N GLY A 275 4.32 4.64 4.49
CA GLY A 275 5.04 5.00 5.70
C GLY A 275 4.45 4.34 6.92
N MET A 276 3.84 5.13 7.80
CA MET A 276 3.22 4.58 9.00
C MET A 276 1.92 3.83 8.71
N THR A 277 1.27 4.18 7.60
CA THR A 277 0.11 3.48 7.03
C THR A 277 0.40 3.10 5.58
N VAL A 278 -0.40 2.18 5.03
CA VAL A 278 -0.24 1.75 3.62
C VAL A 278 -0.55 2.92 2.68
N HIS A 279 -1.67 3.63 2.89
CA HIS A 279 -1.89 4.95 2.28
C HIS A 279 -1.47 6.03 3.28
N ASP A 280 -0.18 6.38 3.24
CA ASP A 280 0.40 7.39 4.12
C ASP A 280 0.09 8.80 3.59
N PRO A 281 -0.08 9.83 4.45
CA PRO A 281 -0.41 11.16 3.99
C PRO A 281 0.73 11.80 3.21
N GLY A 282 0.33 12.62 2.25
CA GLY A 282 1.23 13.32 1.34
C GLY A 282 0.70 13.22 -0.09
N ALA A 283 0.91 14.27 -0.86
CA ALA A 283 0.61 14.22 -2.29
C ALA A 283 1.90 13.85 -3.04
N ILE A 284 1.82 12.91 -3.97
CA ILE A 284 2.84 12.79 -5.02
C ILE A 284 2.41 13.51 -6.30
N TRP A 285 1.10 13.67 -6.51
CA TRP A 285 0.48 14.35 -7.65
C TRP A 285 0.38 15.86 -7.48
N GLY A 286 0.37 16.59 -8.61
CA GLY A 286 0.25 18.05 -8.63
C GLY A 286 1.50 18.80 -8.15
N GLN A 287 2.60 18.09 -7.92
CA GLN A 287 3.88 18.68 -7.53
C GLN A 287 5.06 17.80 -7.97
N PRO A 288 6.27 18.38 -8.16
CA PRO A 288 7.46 17.59 -8.40
C PRO A 288 7.80 16.67 -7.22
N PHE A 289 8.36 15.50 -7.52
CA PHE A 289 8.89 14.61 -6.48
C PHE A 289 10.02 15.28 -5.69
N ARG A 290 10.13 14.94 -4.41
CA ARG A 290 11.24 15.36 -3.55
C ARG A 290 12.04 14.14 -3.11
N ALA A 291 13.34 14.31 -2.95
CA ALA A 291 14.17 13.27 -2.33
C ALA A 291 13.61 12.98 -0.92
N GLY A 292 13.48 11.68 -0.58
CA GLY A 292 12.82 11.26 0.65
C GLY A 292 11.32 10.97 0.52
N HIS A 293 10.71 11.19 -0.66
CA HIS A 293 9.38 10.63 -0.94
C HIS A 293 9.49 9.10 -1.06
N VAL A 294 8.59 8.39 -0.38
CA VAL A 294 8.45 6.93 -0.48
C VAL A 294 7.02 6.62 -0.88
N PHE A 295 6.84 5.91 -2.00
CA PHE A 295 5.51 5.64 -2.59
C PHE A 295 5.50 4.38 -3.46
N THR A 296 4.31 3.92 -3.84
CA THR A 296 4.10 2.74 -4.68
C THR A 296 4.12 3.06 -6.17
N VAL A 297 4.85 2.23 -6.93
CA VAL A 297 4.77 2.16 -8.39
C VAL A 297 4.11 0.84 -8.73
N ASP A 298 2.88 0.94 -9.25
CA ASP A 298 1.96 -0.16 -9.38
C ASP A 298 1.28 -0.16 -10.76
N PRO A 299 1.99 -0.58 -11.82
CA PRO A 299 1.35 -0.79 -13.11
C PRO A 299 0.25 -1.86 -13.05
N MET A 300 -0.85 -1.54 -13.71
CA MET A 300 -2.12 -2.28 -13.62
C MET A 300 -2.76 -2.50 -14.99
N MET A 301 -3.14 -3.74 -15.29
CA MET A 301 -3.79 -4.13 -16.54
C MET A 301 -5.06 -4.94 -16.28
N TRP A 302 -6.19 -4.51 -16.85
CA TRP A 302 -7.45 -5.24 -16.79
C TRP A 302 -7.75 -5.87 -18.15
N ILE A 303 -8.12 -7.15 -18.12
CA ILE A 303 -8.59 -7.92 -19.28
C ILE A 303 -10.05 -8.32 -18.99
N PRO A 304 -11.03 -7.47 -19.35
CA PRO A 304 -12.43 -7.65 -18.95
C PRO A 304 -13.04 -8.98 -19.39
N ASP A 305 -12.74 -9.42 -20.61
CA ASP A 305 -13.30 -10.65 -21.20
C ASP A 305 -12.89 -11.91 -20.42
N GLU A 306 -11.74 -11.87 -19.75
CA GLU A 306 -11.20 -12.98 -18.94
C GLU A 306 -11.44 -12.78 -17.44
N LYS A 307 -12.02 -11.63 -17.03
CA LYS A 307 -12.05 -11.17 -15.63
C LYS A 307 -10.68 -11.33 -14.97
N LEU A 308 -9.62 -10.92 -15.67
CA LEU A 308 -8.25 -10.99 -15.19
C LEU A 308 -7.72 -9.58 -14.94
N TYR A 309 -7.09 -9.41 -13.78
CA TYR A 309 -6.38 -8.20 -13.40
C TYR A 309 -4.92 -8.57 -13.15
N VAL A 310 -4.02 -8.02 -13.94
CA VAL A 310 -2.58 -8.20 -13.81
C VAL A 310 -2.00 -6.96 -13.15
N ARG A 311 -1.29 -7.16 -12.04
CA ARG A 311 -0.73 -6.10 -11.21
C ARG A 311 0.69 -6.45 -10.80
N MET A 312 1.57 -5.45 -10.74
CA MET A 312 2.90 -5.60 -10.17
C MET A 312 3.30 -4.31 -9.50
N GLU A 313 3.72 -4.41 -8.23
CA GLU A 313 3.95 -3.22 -7.42
C GLU A 313 5.23 -3.29 -6.64
N ASP A 314 5.93 -2.17 -6.60
CA ASP A 314 7.12 -1.97 -5.79
C ASP A 314 7.00 -0.69 -4.96
N THR A 315 7.51 -0.75 -3.72
CA THR A 315 7.72 0.44 -2.89
C THR A 315 9.09 1.02 -3.19
N ILE A 316 9.13 2.29 -3.62
CA ILE A 316 10.37 2.97 -4.00
C ILE A 316 10.59 4.23 -3.17
N LEU A 317 11.86 4.60 -3.01
CA LEU A 317 12.32 5.87 -2.48
C LEU A 317 12.82 6.74 -3.63
N VAL A 318 12.34 7.98 -3.70
CA VAL A 318 12.90 9.00 -4.59
C VAL A 318 14.21 9.50 -4.02
N THR A 319 15.24 9.47 -4.86
CA THR A 319 16.54 10.07 -4.58
C THR A 319 16.74 11.32 -5.43
N LYS A 320 17.87 12.00 -5.26
CA LYS A 320 18.20 13.18 -6.07
C LYS A 320 18.24 12.86 -7.57
N ASP A 321 18.83 11.73 -7.93
CA ASP A 321 19.19 11.42 -9.32
C ASP A 321 18.44 10.19 -9.88
N GLY A 322 17.51 9.61 -9.12
CA GLY A 322 16.76 8.42 -9.52
C GLY A 322 15.89 7.87 -8.39
N ILE A 323 15.82 6.53 -8.30
CA ILE A 323 15.13 5.83 -7.22
C ILE A 323 16.05 4.84 -6.50
N GLU A 324 15.67 4.48 -5.28
CA GLU A 324 16.02 3.20 -4.67
C GLU A 324 14.75 2.34 -4.60
N ASN A 325 14.79 1.15 -5.21
CA ASN A 325 13.69 0.18 -5.12
C ASN A 325 13.95 -0.77 -3.94
N PHE A 326 13.12 -0.70 -2.89
CA PHE A 326 13.29 -1.52 -1.69
C PHE A 326 12.99 -3.00 -1.92
N THR A 327 12.29 -3.33 -2.99
CA THR A 327 11.90 -4.70 -3.39
C THR A 327 12.66 -5.21 -4.61
N ALA A 328 13.79 -4.58 -4.97
CA ALA A 328 14.60 -4.97 -6.14
C ALA A 328 15.12 -6.43 -6.10
N PHE A 329 15.23 -7.04 -4.91
CA PHE A 329 15.66 -8.43 -4.75
C PHE A 329 14.53 -9.45 -5.00
N LEU A 330 13.27 -8.99 -5.05
CA LEU A 330 12.10 -9.86 -5.17
C LEU A 330 11.96 -10.36 -6.60
N ALA A 331 11.83 -11.68 -6.75
CA ALA A 331 11.58 -12.33 -8.04
C ALA A 331 10.46 -11.63 -8.80
N SER A 332 10.75 -11.22 -10.05
CA SER A 332 9.82 -10.42 -10.85
C SER A 332 9.72 -10.91 -12.29
N THR A 333 10.77 -11.54 -12.83
CA THR A 333 10.68 -12.19 -14.14
C THR A 333 9.94 -13.53 -14.03
N PRO A 334 9.25 -13.98 -15.09
CA PRO A 334 8.64 -15.31 -15.10
C PRO A 334 9.63 -16.43 -14.74
N GLU A 335 10.87 -16.36 -15.22
CA GLU A 335 11.92 -17.33 -14.94
C GLU A 335 12.30 -17.36 -13.44
N GLU A 336 12.50 -16.20 -12.83
CA GLU A 336 12.80 -16.09 -11.40
C GLU A 336 11.66 -16.63 -10.55
N ILE A 337 10.42 -16.26 -10.88
CA ILE A 337 9.23 -16.68 -10.15
C ILE A 337 9.06 -18.20 -10.25
N GLU A 338 9.14 -18.78 -11.45
CA GLU A 338 9.09 -20.24 -11.64
C GLU A 338 10.24 -20.96 -10.90
N ALA A 339 11.42 -20.34 -10.80
CA ALA A 339 12.54 -20.89 -10.04
C ALA A 339 12.29 -20.87 -8.52
N VAL A 340 11.67 -19.81 -7.99
CA VAL A 340 11.25 -19.73 -6.59
C VAL A 340 10.19 -20.78 -6.28
N MET A 341 9.19 -20.93 -7.15
CA MET A 341 8.08 -21.87 -6.95
C MET A 341 8.51 -23.35 -6.91
N LYS A 342 9.69 -23.69 -7.44
CA LYS A 342 10.26 -25.04 -7.35
C LYS A 342 10.86 -25.38 -5.98
N GLN A 343 11.00 -24.40 -5.10
CA GLN A 343 11.56 -24.60 -3.76
C GLN A 343 10.45 -25.00 -2.77
N ASP A 344 10.84 -25.68 -1.70
CA ASP A 344 9.90 -26.09 -0.65
C ASP A 344 9.45 -24.89 0.22
N GLY A 345 8.14 -24.66 0.28
CA GLY A 345 7.51 -23.69 1.19
C GLY A 345 7.05 -24.31 2.52
N VAL A 346 6.75 -23.46 3.51
CA VAL A 346 6.36 -23.85 4.87
C VAL A 346 5.13 -24.75 4.89
N LEU A 347 4.18 -24.54 3.96
CA LEU A 347 2.96 -25.36 3.88
C LEU A 347 3.20 -26.82 3.49
N SER A 348 4.38 -27.19 2.98
CA SER A 348 4.73 -28.60 2.75
C SER A 348 5.09 -29.34 4.04
N ARG A 349 5.42 -28.59 5.10
CA ARG A 349 5.88 -29.10 6.40
C ARG A 349 4.79 -29.10 7.47
N VAL A 350 3.65 -28.47 7.19
CA VAL A 350 2.51 -28.42 8.11
C VAL A 350 1.78 -29.77 8.09
N PRO A 351 1.66 -30.48 9.24
CA PRO A 351 0.87 -31.70 9.32
C PRO A 351 -0.59 -31.43 8.95
N ARG A 352 -1.20 -32.35 8.21
CA ARG A 352 -2.64 -32.28 7.92
C ARG A 352 -3.42 -32.85 9.11
N LEU A 353 -4.50 -32.17 9.47
CA LEU A 353 -5.49 -32.75 10.37
C LEU A 353 -6.10 -33.99 9.69
N PRO A 354 -6.35 -35.06 10.46
CA PRO A 354 -6.88 -36.33 9.94
C PRO A 354 -8.27 -36.20 9.34
#